data_AF-A0A6G9ATH5-F1
#
_entry.id   AF-A0A6G9ATH5-F1
#
_cell.length_a   1.000
_cell.length_b   1.000
_cell.length_c   1.000
_cell.angle_alpha   90.00
_cell.angle_beta   90.00
_cell.angle_gamma   90.00
#
_symmetry.space_group_name_H-M   'P 1'
#
loop_
_entity.id
_entity.type
_entity.pdbx_description
1 polymer ?
#
loop_
_entity_poly.entity_id
_entity_poly.type
_entity_poly.pdbx_seq_one_letter_code
_entity_poly.pdbx_strand_id
1 'polypeptide(L)' 'MPLTTDEAFETLVNSEYYWSRTGLSHQDKRNNRFKVNKGKFISTEKKEELLARAGFAVNTVTTWQLPKAT' A
#
# COMPACT_ATOMS: atom_id res chain seq x y z
N MET A 1 10.64 9.43 5.52
CA MET A 1 10.72 9.20 4.06
C MET A 1 9.33 8.79 3.56
N PRO A 2 8.91 9.18 2.34
CA PRO A 2 7.68 8.64 1.75
C PRO A 2 7.82 7.12 1.54
N LEU A 3 6.76 6.37 1.82
CA LEU A 3 6.72 4.92 1.58
C LEU A 3 6.27 4.66 0.13
N THR A 4 6.85 3.64 -0.50
CA THR A 4 6.29 3.07 -1.72
C THR A 4 4.95 2.37 -1.42
N THR A 5 4.13 2.11 -2.43
CA THR A 5 2.87 1.38 -2.28
C THR A 5 3.07 0.02 -1.62
N ASP A 6 4.17 -0.67 -1.94
CA ASP A 6 4.47 -1.99 -1.38
C ASP A 6 4.85 -1.90 0.10
N GLU A 7 5.76 -1.00 0.48
CA GLU A 7 6.14 -0.81 1.89
C GLU A 7 4.97 -0.33 2.75
N ALA A 8 4.12 0.54 2.21
CA ALA A 8 2.91 0.98 2.88
C ALA A 8 1.94 -0.20 3.08
N PHE A 9 1.78 -1.03 2.06
CA PHE A 9 0.92 -2.21 2.14
C PHE A 9 1.45 -3.27 3.12
N GLU A 10 2.77 -3.50 3.15
CA GLU A 10 3.41 -4.33 4.16
C GLU A 10 3.18 -3.81 5.58
N THR A 11 3.30 -2.49 5.76
CA THR A 11 3.00 -1.82 7.03
C THR A 11 1.55 -2.05 7.44
N LEU A 12 0.61 -1.96 6.50
CA LEU A 12 -0.82 -2.20 6.73
C LEU A 12 -1.09 -3.63 7.21
N VAL A 13 -0.57 -4.66 6.53
CA VAL A 13 -0.86 -6.07 6.88
C VAL A 13 -0.14 -6.54 8.14
N ASN A 14 0.90 -5.83 8.59
CA ASN A 14 1.65 -6.15 9.80
C ASN A 14 1.21 -5.35 11.04
N SER A 15 0.47 -4.25 10.88
CA SER A 15 -0.04 -3.43 11.99
C SER A 15 -1.47 -3.79 12.34
N GLU A 16 -1.78 -4.08 13.62
CA GLU A 16 -3.18 -4.21 14.07
C GLU A 16 -3.92 -2.87 14.04
N TYR A 17 -3.22 -1.78 14.37
CA TYR A 17 -3.80 -0.44 14.36
C TYR A 17 -4.24 0.00 12.96
N TYR A 18 -3.39 -0.16 11.94
CA TYR A 18 -3.78 0.25 10.58
C TYR A 18 -4.81 -0.71 9.99
N TRP A 19 -4.70 -2.01 10.29
CA TRP A 19 -5.67 -2.98 9.79
C TRP A 19 -7.08 -2.73 10.33
N SER A 20 -7.22 -2.39 11.62
CA SER A 20 -8.55 -2.13 12.22
C SER A 20 -9.29 -0.98 11.52
N ARG A 21 -8.57 -0.02 10.95
CA ARG A 21 -9.13 1.11 10.18
C ARG A 21 -9.71 0.70 8.83
N THR A 22 -9.36 -0.47 8.29
CA THR A 22 -9.88 -0.95 7.00
C THR A 22 -11.35 -1.40 7.06
N GLY A 23 -11.85 -1.71 8.26
CA GLY A 23 -13.15 -2.36 8.47
C GLY A 23 -13.21 -3.83 8.05
N LEU A 24 -12.08 -4.45 7.70
CA LEU A 24 -12.02 -5.84 7.25
C LEU A 24 -11.66 -6.82 8.36
N SER A 25 -11.98 -8.10 8.14
CA SER A 25 -11.74 -9.16 9.13
C SER A 25 -10.25 -9.46 9.34
N HIS A 26 -9.90 -10.05 10.48
CA HIS A 26 -8.54 -10.58 10.68
C HIS A 26 -8.23 -11.77 9.76
N GLN A 27 -9.23 -12.46 9.22
CA GLN A 27 -9.01 -13.51 8.22
C GLN A 27 -8.46 -12.89 6.92
N ASP A 28 -9.02 -11.76 6.50
CA ASP A 28 -8.53 -11.01 5.34
C ASP A 28 -7.10 -10.51 5.58
N LYS A 29 -6.78 -10.07 6.81
CA LYS A 29 -5.42 -9.70 7.20
C LYS A 29 -4.45 -10.85 6.99
N ARG A 30 -4.79 -12.02 7.54
CA ARG A 30 -3.97 -13.24 7.44
C ARG A 30 -3.76 -13.65 5.99
N ASN A 31 -4.81 -13.61 5.18
CA ASN A 31 -4.75 -13.94 3.75
C ASN A 31 -3.82 -13.01 2.98
N ASN A 32 -3.92 -11.69 3.19
CA ASN A 32 -3.06 -10.72 2.53
C ASN A 32 -1.61 -10.82 3.01
N ARG A 33 -1.38 -10.96 4.32
CA ARG A 33 -0.04 -11.18 4.88
C ARG A 33 0.61 -12.45 4.33
N PHE A 34 -0.14 -13.54 4.21
CA PHE A 34 0.35 -14.77 3.60
C PHE A 34 0.77 -14.56 2.15
N LYS A 35 -0.02 -13.82 1.36
CA LYS A 35 0.32 -13.50 -0.03
C LYS A 35 1.62 -12.70 -0.12
N VAL A 36 1.78 -11.66 0.70
CA VAL A 36 3.01 -10.86 0.81
C VAL A 36 4.22 -11.75 1.14
N ASN A 37 4.13 -12.55 2.21
CA ASN A 37 5.23 -13.42 2.65
C ASN A 37 5.62 -14.50 1.62
N LYS A 38 4.69 -14.88 0.73
CA LYS A 38 4.94 -15.85 -0.34
C LYS A 38 5.32 -15.20 -1.67
N GLY A 39 5.47 -13.87 -1.72
CA GLY A 39 5.72 -13.14 -2.96
C GLY A 39 4.59 -13.31 -3.99
N LYS A 40 3.36 -13.60 -3.53
CA LYS A 40 2.21 -13.74 -4.44
C LYS A 40 1.76 -12.38 -4.91
N PHE A 41 1.36 -12.34 -6.18
CA PHE A 41 0.82 -11.14 -6.80
C PHE A 41 -0.44 -10.64 -6.07
N ILE A 42 -0.44 -9.34 -5.77
CA ILE A 42 -1.59 -8.54 -5.37
C ILE A 42 -1.52 -7.30 -6.27
N SER A 43 -2.60 -7.00 -6.98
CA SER A 43 -2.63 -5.85 -7.88
C SER A 43 -2.39 -4.55 -7.13
N THR A 44 -1.73 -3.60 -7.80
CA THR A 44 -1.47 -2.26 -7.25
C THR A 44 -2.77 -1.58 -6.83
N GLU A 45 -3.80 -1.64 -7.68
CA GLU A 45 -5.14 -1.12 -7.38
C GLU A 45 -5.71 -1.68 -6.07
N LYS A 46 -5.51 -2.98 -5.80
CA LYS A 46 -6.01 -3.58 -4.57
C LYS A 46 -5.25 -3.11 -3.34
N LYS A 47 -3.93 -2.92 -3.47
CA LYS A 47 -3.11 -2.36 -2.39
C LYS A 47 -3.55 -0.94 -2.08
N GLU A 48 -3.71 -0.12 -3.11
CA GLU A 48 -4.16 1.28 -2.99
C GLU A 48 -5.56 1.38 -2.38
N GLU A 49 -6.51 0.55 -2.80
CA GLU A 49 -7.85 0.50 -2.20
C GLU A 49 -7.79 0.23 -0.69
N LEU A 50 -6.98 -0.74 -0.27
CA LEU A 50 -6.84 -1.12 1.14
C LEU A 50 -6.11 -0.05 1.95
N LEU A 51 -5.09 0.57 1.36
CA LEU A 51 -4.37 1.70 1.94
C LEU A 51 -5.28 2.91 2.12
N ALA A 52 -6.08 3.25 1.12
CA ALA A 52 -7.05 4.33 1.19
C ALA A 52 -8.10 4.08 2.29
N ARG A 53 -8.63 2.85 2.40
CA ARG A 53 -9.53 2.46 3.49
C ARG A 53 -8.90 2.64 4.87
N ALA A 54 -7.62 2.30 5.02
CA ALA A 54 -6.88 2.48 6.28
C ALA A 54 -6.48 3.94 6.56
N GLY A 55 -6.76 4.87 5.62
CA GLY A 55 -6.47 6.29 5.75
C GLY A 55 -5.04 6.68 5.39
N PHE A 56 -4.34 5.87 4.60
CA PHE A 56 -3.07 6.29 3.99
C PHE A 56 -3.36 7.29 2.87
N ALA A 57 -2.55 8.33 2.79
CA ALA A 57 -2.62 9.32 1.72
C ALA A 57 -1.48 9.09 0.72
N VAL A 58 -1.80 9.19 -0.57
CA VAL A 58 -0.80 9.21 -1.63
C VAL A 58 -0.16 10.60 -1.65
N ASN A 59 1.16 10.65 -1.53
CA ASN A 59 1.91 11.89 -1.69
C ASN A 59 2.66 11.84 -3.03
N THR A 60 2.03 12.37 -4.08
CA THR A 60 2.66 12.51 -5.40
C THR A 60 3.43 13.82 -5.46
N VAL A 61 4.76 13.74 -5.53
CA VAL A 61 5.59 14.91 -5.84
C VAL A 61 5.60 15.11 -7.35
N THR A 62 5.01 16.20 -7.84
CA THR A 62 5.11 16.58 -9.26
C THR A 62 6.54 17.01 -9.56
N THR A 63 7.20 16.33 -10.50
CA THR A 63 8.54 16.68 -10.98
C THR A 63 8.49 17.11 -12.44
N TRP A 64 9.23 18.18 -12.76
CA TRP A 64 9.33 18.74 -14.10
C TRP A 64 10.71 18.43 -14.66
N GLN A 65 10.78 17.98 -15.91
CA GLN A 65 12.04 17.77 -16.62
C GLN A 65 12.34 18.95 -17.53
N LEU A 66 13.60 19.36 -17.58
CA LEU A 66 14.07 20.35 -18.54
C LEU A 66 13.98 19.77 -19.96
N PRO A 67 13.53 20.53 -20.96
CA PRO A 67 13.54 20.09 -22.35
C PRO A 67 14.98 19.86 -22.81
N LYS A 68 15.24 18.77 -23.54
CA LYS A 68 16.55 18.52 -24.16
C LYS A 68 16.78 19.57 -25.25
N ALA A 69 17.84 20.37 -25.13
CA ALA A 69 18.32 21.17 -26.24
C ALA A 69 18.75 20.20 -27.37
N THR A 70 18.18 20.40 -28.56
CA THR A 70 18.50 19.61 -29.76
C THR A 70 19.75 20.18 -30.41
#